data_AF-A0A8T3WGY6-F1
#
_entry.id   AF-A0A8T3WGY6-F1
#
_cell.length_a   1.000
_cell.length_b   1.000
_cell.length_c   1.000
_cell.angle_alpha   90.00
_cell.angle_beta   90.00
_cell.angle_gamma   90.00
#
_symmetry.space_group_name_H-M   'P 1'
#
loop_
_entity.id
_entity.type
_entity.pdbx_description
1 polymer ?
#
loop_
_entity_poly.entity_id
_entity_poly.type
_entity_poly.pdbx_seq_one_letter_code
_entity_poly.pdbx_strand_id
1 'polypeptide(L)' 'MGFEHVRTKGRHAILNKQTEKGKITITVSLHKELAKGTLKSIMRQANLSLEEFLELL' A
#
# COMPACT_ATOMS: atom_id res chain seq x y z
N MET A 1 6.70 1.65 -8.87
CA MET A 1 5.74 2.57 -8.20
C MET A 1 4.63 2.94 -9.18
N GLY A 2 3.40 3.15 -8.71
CA GLY A 2 2.22 3.44 -9.57
C GLY A 2 0.90 3.52 -8.80
N PHE A 3 0.98 3.75 -7.49
CA PHE A 3 -0.21 3.95 -6.66
C PHE A 3 -0.56 5.43 -6.65
N GLU A 4 -1.80 5.75 -7.01
CA GLU A 4 -2.37 7.08 -6.94
C GLU A 4 -3.23 7.23 -5.68
N HIS A 5 -3.15 8.40 -5.06
CA HIS A 5 -3.99 8.75 -3.93
C HIS A 5 -5.43 9.00 -4.38
N VAL A 6 -6.39 8.33 -3.74
CA VAL A 6 -7.82 8.50 -4.04
C VAL A 6 -8.46 9.46 -3.06
N ARG A 7 -8.32 9.16 -1.76
CA ARG A 7 -8.86 9.96 -0.66
C ARG A 7 -8.24 9.54 0.66
N THR A 8 -8.30 10.42 1.63
CA THR A 8 -7.97 10.11 3.03
C THR A 8 -9.21 10.33 3.89
N LYS A 9 -9.49 9.38 4.79
CA LYS A 9 -10.50 9.56 5.85
C LYS A 9 -9.83 9.31 7.20
N GLY A 10 -9.67 10.36 7.99
CA GLY A 10 -8.91 10.30 9.25
C GLY A 10 -7.45 9.90 8.98
N ARG A 11 -6.96 8.87 9.66
CA ARG A 11 -5.58 8.36 9.51
C ARG A 11 -5.46 7.21 8.51
N HIS A 12 -6.42 7.04 7.61
CA HIS A 12 -6.37 6.01 6.57
C HIS A 12 -6.45 6.64 5.19
N ALA A 13 -5.41 6.42 4.38
CA ALA A 13 -5.35 6.78 2.98
C ALA A 13 -5.78 5.59 2.11
N ILE A 14 -6.60 5.86 1.10
CA ILE A 14 -6.95 4.89 0.08
C ILE A 14 -6.10 5.20 -1.15
N LEU A 15 -5.34 4.21 -1.59
CA LEU A 15 -4.50 4.28 -2.77
C LEU A 15 -5.02 3.28 -3.81
N ASN A 16 -4.91 3.63 -5.09
CA ASN A 16 -5.22 2.70 -6.17
C ASN A 16 -4.05 2.58 -7.15
N LYS A 17 -3.91 1.44 -7.82
CA LYS A 17 -2.93 1.25 -8.90
C LYS A 17 -3.62 0.50 -10.02
N GLN A 18 -3.49 1.00 -11.24
CA GLN A 18 -3.89 0.23 -12.41
C GLN A 18 -2.78 -0.75 -12.78
N THR A 19 -3.18 -1.98 -13.08
CA THR A 19 -2.31 -3.05 -13.55
C THR A 19 -2.94 -3.72 -14.75
N GLU A 20 -2.17 -4.49 -15.51
CA GLU A 20 -2.69 -5.29 -16.63
C GLU A 20 -3.78 -6.27 -16.19
N LYS A 21 -3.76 -6.71 -14.92
CA LYS A 21 -4.75 -7.62 -14.32
C LYS A 21 -5.95 -6.89 -13.70
N GLY A 22 -5.99 -5.56 -13.76
CA GLY A 22 -7.04 -4.72 -13.21
C GLY A 22 -6.57 -3.74 -12.13
N LYS A 23 -7.52 -3.20 -11.37
CA LYS A 23 -7.28 -2.16 -10.37
C LYS A 23 -6.98 -2.75 -8.99
N ILE A 24 -5.80 -2.48 -8.46
CA ILE A 24 -5.46 -2.77 -7.06
C ILE A 24 -5.89 -1.56 -6.23
N THR A 25 -6.65 -1.79 -5.15
CA THR A 25 -7.00 -0.74 -4.18
C THR A 25 -6.53 -1.17 -2.80
N ILE A 26 -5.72 -0.34 -2.14
CA ILE A 26 -5.19 -0.61 -0.81
C ILE A 26 -5.58 0.52 0.15
N THR A 27 -5.73 0.16 1.42
CA THR A 27 -5.91 1.14 2.51
C THR A 27 -4.66 1.13 3.36
N VAL A 28 -3.98 2.27 3.44
CA VAL A 28 -2.74 2.43 4.21
C VAL A 28 -3.02 3.33 5.40
N SER A 29 -2.58 2.90 6.58
CA SER A 29 -2.66 3.75 7.76
C SER A 29 -1.48 4.73 7.80
N LEU A 30 -1.77 5.99 8.10
CA LEU A 30 -0.81 7.09 8.16
C LEU A 30 -0.24 7.29 9.58
N HIS A 31 -0.20 6.22 10.39
CA HIS A 31 0.50 6.25 11.67
C HIS A 31 2.01 6.28 11.45
N LYS A 32 2.74 6.92 12.38
CA LYS A 32 4.22 6.95 12.37
C LYS A 32 4.82 5.55 12.42
N GLU A 33 4.13 4.62 13.07
CA GLU A 33 4.54 3.23 13.21
C GLU A 33 3.41 2.30 12.75
N LEU A 34 3.78 1.26 12.01
CA LEU A 34 2.88 0.21 11.57
C LEU A 34 3.32 -1.11 12.22
N ALA A 35 2.35 -1.86 12.74
CA ALA A 35 2.62 -3.21 13.20
C ALA A 35 3.14 -4.07 12.03
N LYS A 36 4.08 -4.98 12.29
CA LYS A 36 4.67 -5.87 11.27
C LYS A 36 3.62 -6.65 10.48
N GLY A 37 2.55 -7.09 11.14
CA GLY A 37 1.42 -7.77 10.50
C GLY A 37 0.65 -6.87 9.52
N THR A 38 0.46 -5.60 9.88
CA THR A 38 -0.19 -4.59 9.03
C THR A 38 0.66 -4.30 7.80
N LEU A 39 1.97 -4.07 7.98
CA LEU A 39 2.88 -3.86 6.87
C LEU A 39 2.88 -5.05 5.89
N LYS A 40 3.01 -6.28 6.41
CA LYS A 40 2.93 -7.50 5.60
C LYS A 40 1.60 -7.62 4.85
N SER A 41 0.49 -7.26 5.50
CA SER A 41 -0.83 -7.29 4.85
C SER A 41 -0.91 -6.28 3.71
N ILE A 42 -0.40 -5.06 3.91
CA ILE A 42 -0.36 -4.01 2.89
C ILE A 42 0.50 -4.45 1.71
N MET A 43 1.71 -4.98 1.96
CA MET A 43 2.59 -5.49 0.91
C MET A 43 1.92 -6.60 0.09
N ARG A 44 1.27 -7.55 0.76
CA ARG A 44 0.50 -8.62 0.08
C ARG A 44 -0.63 -8.06 -0.78
N GLN A 45 -1.39 -7.09 -0.28
CA GLN A 45 -2.47 -6.45 -1.04
C GLN A 45 -1.94 -5.61 -2.21
N ALA A 46 -0.77 -5.01 -2.04
CA ALA A 46 -0.09 -4.26 -3.10
C ALA A 46 0.62 -5.16 -4.12
N ASN A 47 0.64 -6.48 -3.89
CA ASN A 47 1.42 -7.46 -4.63
C ASN A 47 2.90 -7.04 -4.73
N LEU A 48 3.47 -6.66 -3.58
CA LEU A 48 4.85 -6.19 -3.42
C LEU A 48 5.65 -7.23 -2.62
N SER A 49 6.81 -7.63 -3.14
CA SER A 49 7.75 -8.50 -2.41
C SER A 49 8.51 -7.72 -1.33
N LEU A 50 9.24 -8.44 -0.48
CA LEU A 50 10.09 -7.79 0.52
C LEU A 50 11.26 -7.08 -0.15
N GLU A 51 11.86 -7.69 -1.17
CA GLU A 51 12.97 -7.12 -1.93
C GLU A 51 12.54 -5.82 -2.61
N GLU A 52 11.41 -5.83 -3.34
CA GLU A 52 10.85 -4.63 -3.97
C GLU A 52 10.52 -3.54 -2.96
N PHE A 53 10.10 -3.92 -1.73
CA PHE A 53 9.86 -2.95 -0.67
C PHE A 53 11.17 -2.34 -0.13
N LEU A 54 12.22 -3.15 0.04
CA LEU A 54 13.51 -2.70 0.54
C LEU A 54 14.24 -1.79 -0.46
N GLU A 55 14.02 -1.98 -1.76
CA GLU A 55 14.54 -1.08 -2.81
C GLU A 55 13.90 0.32 -2.79
N LEU A 56 12.78 0.50 -2.08
CA LEU A 56 12.03 1.77 -2.00
C LEU A 56 12.32 2.57 -0.73
N LEU A 57 13.16 2.05 0.18
CA LEU A 57 13.62 2.74 1.39
C LEU A 57 14.90 3.54 1.11
#